data_AF-A1SQR2-F1
#
_entry.id   AF-A1SQR2-F1
#
_cell.length_a   1.000
_cell.length_b   1.000
_cell.length_c   1.000
_cell.angle_alpha   90.00
_cell.angle_beta   90.00
_cell.angle_gamma   90.00
#
_symmetry.space_group_name_H-M   'P 1'
#
loop_
_entity.id
_entity.type
_entity.pdbx_description
1 polymer ?
#
loop_
_entity_poly.entity_id
_entity_poly.type
_entity_poly.pdbx_seq_one_letter_code
_entity_poly.pdbx_strand_id
1 'polypeptide(L)'
;MSVTPIQPATRVCAGLDWAKDDHVACIVDADGEVLDRFSVAHTAAGLRRLVIRLLKAGVDEVGIERPDGPVVDALLAAELTVLVIAPAQVKNLRSRYGSAGNKDDRFDAYVLADVVRTDRRRLTPLTRSTPAAQAMRSSVRARRDLVEHRVAAANPLRAHLQVVFPGIVDLFAALDSAVSLSFLERFPTQAKADWLTVDRLAAWLAKVAYSGRTDPAVLHARLLAAPRGTTGPEAGFHAATTLAFVALLRTLNTQIAAQADSIAEQLDIHPDAHIVKSLPRSGTVRAARLLAEIGDARGRFPTADSLACLAGVAPSTRQSGKVKAVTFRWGADKELRDALCDFAADSRHDNAWAADLYNRARARHQTTPTPCGSWPAPGSTSSGAAGKTTSPTTPTNTERSNAPSTNTPRTPPDTADVDTGQLMRAHRKRAADEGFQVTYRQHRPMVERSIAWLTRGARRVPYRGVEKNNNWLHHRVAGLNLRRLLALGLTIEDGAWVLA
;
A
#
# COMPACT_ATOMS: atom_id res chain seq x y z
N MET A 1 -43.20 35.16 36.41
CA MET A 1 -41.93 34.42 36.55
C MET A 1 -41.09 34.74 35.33
N SER A 2 -39.84 35.19 35.50
CA SER A 2 -38.94 35.34 34.36
C SER A 2 -38.33 34.00 34.02
N VAL A 3 -38.57 33.49 32.81
CA VAL A 3 -37.88 32.30 32.31
C VAL A 3 -36.59 32.78 31.65
N THR A 4 -35.51 32.83 32.42
CA THR A 4 -34.17 33.05 31.87
C THR A 4 -33.91 31.94 30.85
N PRO A 5 -33.69 32.25 29.56
CA PRO A 5 -33.39 31.21 28.59
C PRO A 5 -32.05 30.58 28.98
N ILE A 6 -32.03 29.25 29.07
CA ILE A 6 -30.77 28.51 29.24
C ILE A 6 -29.98 28.74 27.96
N GLN A 7 -28.97 29.62 27.99
CA GLN A 7 -28.05 29.74 26.88
C GLN A 7 -27.43 28.36 26.63
N PRO A 8 -27.47 27.82 25.40
CA PRO A 8 -26.68 26.65 25.07
C PRO A 8 -25.22 27.01 25.31
N ALA A 9 -24.45 26.10 25.91
CA ALA A 9 -23.03 26.32 26.16
C ALA A 9 -22.36 26.78 24.86
N THR A 10 -21.73 27.96 24.89
CA THR A 10 -21.13 28.58 23.71
C THR A 10 -19.98 27.70 23.23
N ARG A 11 -20.22 26.98 22.14
CA ARG A 11 -19.29 26.02 21.55
C ARG A 11 -18.01 26.73 21.11
N VAL A 12 -16.97 26.62 21.92
CA VAL A 12 -15.63 27.09 21.58
C VAL A 12 -14.90 25.98 20.82
N CYS A 13 -14.19 26.35 19.76
CA CYS A 13 -13.36 25.42 19.00
C CYS A 13 -12.03 26.05 18.62
N ALA A 14 -11.06 25.22 18.27
CA ALA A 14 -9.72 25.67 17.90
C ALA A 14 -9.27 25.11 16.56
N GLY A 15 -8.28 25.76 15.98
CA GLY A 15 -7.52 25.28 14.83
C GLY A 15 -6.03 25.39 15.12
N LEU A 16 -5.28 24.42 14.64
CA LEU A 16 -3.86 24.25 14.94
C LEU A 16 -3.08 23.91 13.66
N ASP A 17 -2.31 24.87 13.16
CA ASP A 17 -1.23 24.59 12.21
C ASP A 17 0.07 24.34 13.02
N TRP A 18 0.93 23.46 12.53
CA TRP A 18 2.22 23.21 13.17
C TRP A 18 3.36 23.01 12.17
N ALA A 19 4.43 23.77 12.39
CA ALA A 19 5.71 23.60 11.73
C ALA A 19 6.59 22.60 12.50
N LYS A 20 7.87 22.56 12.16
CA LYS A 20 8.90 21.74 12.82
C LYS A 20 9.21 22.25 14.24
N ASP A 21 9.38 23.56 14.38
CA ASP A 21 9.97 24.19 15.56
C ASP A 21 8.93 24.91 16.44
N ASP A 22 7.92 25.52 15.83
CA ASP A 22 6.79 26.19 16.49
C ASP A 22 5.43 25.73 15.94
N HIS A 23 4.38 25.91 16.73
CA HIS A 23 3.00 25.53 16.44
C HIS A 23 2.08 26.71 16.74
N VAL A 24 1.07 26.95 15.91
CA VAL A 24 0.19 28.12 16.01
C VAL A 24 -1.25 27.68 16.23
N ALA A 25 -1.80 28.05 17.38
CA ALA A 25 -3.20 27.79 17.75
C ALA A 25 -4.03 29.07 17.60
N CYS A 26 -5.23 28.94 17.05
CA CYS A 26 -6.28 29.96 17.10
C CYS A 26 -7.52 29.34 17.76
N ILE A 27 -8.12 30.07 18.69
CA ILE A 27 -9.37 29.70 19.38
C ILE A 27 -10.46 30.67 18.92
N VAL A 28 -11.62 30.13 18.56
CA VAL A 28 -12.80 30.90 18.14
C VAL A 28 -14.07 30.44 18.86
N ASP A 29 -15.00 31.37 19.05
CA ASP A 29 -16.31 31.10 19.66
C ASP A 29 -17.34 30.56 18.65
N ALA A 30 -18.62 30.65 18.99
CA ALA A 30 -19.73 30.19 18.15
C ALA A 30 -19.98 31.10 16.93
N ASP A 31 -19.69 32.40 17.04
CA ASP A 31 -19.96 33.42 16.01
C ASP A 31 -18.77 33.59 15.05
N GLY A 32 -17.56 33.22 15.49
CA GLY A 32 -16.33 33.18 14.70
C GLY A 32 -15.26 34.16 15.16
N GLU A 33 -15.49 34.85 16.27
CA GLU A 33 -14.57 35.83 16.84
C GLU A 33 -13.37 35.14 17.52
N VAL A 34 -12.22 35.79 17.47
CA VAL A 34 -10.95 35.21 17.93
C VAL A 34 -10.77 35.46 19.43
N LEU A 35 -11.11 34.46 20.24
CA LEU A 35 -10.92 34.51 21.70
C LEU A 35 -9.44 34.50 22.11
N ASP A 36 -8.61 33.76 21.37
CA ASP A 36 -7.17 33.62 21.66
C ASP A 36 -6.40 33.22 20.39
N ARG A 37 -5.16 33.69 20.25
CA ARG A 37 -4.22 33.20 19.22
C ARG A 37 -2.79 33.23 19.75
N PHE A 38 -2.10 32.10 19.69
CA PHE A 38 -0.78 31.97 20.30
C PHE A 38 0.11 30.94 19.60
N SER A 39 1.42 31.07 19.81
CA SER A 39 2.42 30.09 19.39
C SER A 39 2.95 29.29 20.59
N VAL A 40 3.34 28.04 20.35
CA VAL A 40 4.14 27.21 21.27
C VAL A 40 5.27 26.49 20.54
N ALA A 41 6.44 26.41 21.17
CA ALA A 41 7.56 25.63 20.64
C ALA A 41 7.29 24.11 20.72
N HIS A 42 7.85 23.34 19.78
CA HIS A 42 7.77 21.88 19.68
C HIS A 42 8.54 21.17 20.81
N THR A 43 8.03 21.27 22.03
CA THR A 43 8.66 20.77 23.26
C THR A 43 7.60 20.20 24.20
N ALA A 44 7.99 19.30 25.11
CA ALA A 44 7.08 18.76 26.12
C ALA A 44 6.43 19.86 27.01
N ALA A 45 7.12 20.98 27.23
CA ALA A 45 6.56 22.14 27.93
C ALA A 45 5.57 22.93 27.05
N GLY A 46 5.89 23.14 25.77
CA GLY A 46 5.01 23.80 24.80
C GLY A 46 3.71 23.03 24.54
N LEU A 47 3.78 21.71 24.38
CA LEU A 47 2.60 20.86 24.21
C LEU A 47 1.70 20.85 25.46
N ARG A 48 2.29 20.81 26.67
CA ARG A 48 1.51 21.00 27.92
C ARG A 48 0.85 22.38 27.97
N ARG A 49 1.57 23.45 27.58
CA ARG A 49 1.03 24.82 27.54
C ARG A 49 -0.13 24.96 26.54
N LEU A 50 -0.04 24.32 25.38
CA LEU A 50 -1.10 24.25 24.38
C LEU A 50 -2.36 23.61 24.96
N VAL A 51 -2.26 22.38 25.47
CA VAL A 51 -3.39 21.65 26.08
C VAL A 51 -4.02 22.46 27.22
N ILE A 52 -3.21 23.03 28.12
CA ILE A 52 -3.69 23.84 29.25
C ILE A 52 -4.45 25.09 28.77
N ARG A 53 -4.05 25.74 27.68
CA ARG A 53 -4.79 26.90 27.12
C ARG A 53 -6.10 26.48 26.47
N LEU A 54 -6.10 25.40 25.67
CA LEU A 54 -7.30 24.87 25.01
C LEU A 54 -8.37 24.49 26.06
N LEU A 55 -7.99 23.71 27.08
CA LEU A 55 -8.91 23.30 28.15
C LEU A 55 -9.40 24.49 28.99
N LYS A 56 -8.54 25.48 29.30
CA LYS A 56 -8.95 26.70 30.02
C LYS A 56 -9.90 27.59 29.23
N ALA A 57 -9.88 27.51 27.90
CA ALA A 57 -10.80 28.24 27.02
C ALA A 57 -12.11 27.48 26.73
N GLY A 58 -12.29 26.28 27.28
CA GLY A 58 -13.47 25.46 27.01
C GLY A 58 -13.52 24.88 25.58
N VAL A 59 -12.36 24.68 24.94
CA VAL A 59 -12.29 24.06 23.61
C VAL A 59 -12.62 22.57 23.71
N ASP A 60 -13.73 22.16 23.09
CA ASP A 60 -14.07 20.74 22.93
C ASP A 60 -13.42 20.12 21.67
N GLU A 61 -13.25 20.92 20.62
CA GLU A 61 -12.97 20.43 19.26
C GLU A 61 -11.81 21.18 18.57
N VAL A 62 -10.87 20.44 17.96
CA VAL A 62 -9.62 20.99 17.39
C VAL A 62 -9.43 20.56 15.94
N GLY A 63 -9.35 21.53 15.03
CA GLY A 63 -9.11 21.35 13.60
C GLY A 63 -7.62 21.26 13.26
N ILE A 64 -7.24 20.24 12.50
CA ILE A 64 -5.83 19.93 12.19
C ILE A 64 -5.62 19.50 10.73
N GLU A 65 -4.44 19.76 10.15
CA GLU A 65 -4.09 19.27 8.80
C GLU A 65 -3.50 17.84 8.77
N ARG A 66 -2.74 17.44 9.81
CA ARG A 66 -1.93 16.19 9.80
C ARG A 66 -2.36 15.22 10.93
N PRO A 67 -2.76 13.98 10.65
CA PRO A 67 -3.39 13.07 11.65
C PRO A 67 -2.44 12.43 12.68
N ASP A 68 -1.17 12.83 12.71
CA ASP A 68 -0.07 12.10 13.32
C ASP A 68 0.94 13.02 14.07
N GLY A 69 1.81 12.39 14.87
CA GLY A 69 2.84 13.07 15.66
C GLY A 69 2.41 13.50 17.07
N PRO A 70 3.37 13.93 17.91
CA PRO A 70 3.18 14.15 19.35
C PRO A 70 2.22 15.30 19.70
N VAL A 71 1.98 16.19 18.75
CA VAL A 71 0.93 17.22 18.83
C VAL A 71 -0.44 16.55 19.00
N VAL A 72 -0.74 15.60 18.11
CA VAL A 72 -2.02 14.89 18.08
C VAL A 72 -2.10 13.87 19.22
N ASP A 73 -0.96 13.32 19.68
CA ASP A 73 -0.88 12.54 20.91
C ASP A 73 -1.34 13.35 22.13
N ALA A 74 -0.81 14.57 22.29
CA ALA A 74 -1.12 15.45 23.42
C ALA A 74 -2.58 15.93 23.41
N LEU A 75 -3.16 16.20 22.24
CA LEU A 75 -4.58 16.58 22.12
C LEU A 75 -5.52 15.43 22.52
N LEU A 76 -5.26 14.22 22.02
CA LEU A 76 -6.12 13.05 22.31
C LEU A 76 -5.92 12.51 23.74
N ALA A 77 -4.73 12.66 24.32
CA ALA A 77 -4.49 12.37 25.74
C ALA A 77 -5.15 13.39 26.69
N ALA A 78 -5.64 14.52 26.15
CA ALA A 78 -6.46 15.51 26.83
C ALA A 78 -7.96 15.37 26.50
N GLU A 79 -8.37 14.24 25.90
CA GLU A 79 -9.74 13.89 25.50
C GLU A 79 -10.41 14.85 24.49
N LEU A 80 -9.63 15.74 23.85
CA LEU A 80 -10.12 16.71 22.87
C LEU A 80 -10.59 16.03 21.57
N THR A 81 -11.70 16.51 21.00
CA THR A 81 -12.23 16.00 19.72
C THR A 81 -11.41 16.55 18.55
N VAL A 82 -10.40 15.78 18.15
CA VAL A 82 -9.52 16.12 17.02
C VAL A 82 -10.20 15.84 15.67
N LEU A 83 -10.22 16.84 14.78
CA LEU A 83 -10.89 16.82 13.48
C LEU A 83 -9.88 17.09 12.35
N VAL A 84 -9.68 16.09 11.48
CA VAL A 84 -8.70 16.19 10.37
C VAL A 84 -9.35 16.85 9.15
N ILE A 85 -8.76 17.95 8.69
CA ILE A 85 -9.14 18.69 7.49
C ILE A 85 -7.98 18.55 6.50
N ALA A 86 -8.18 17.91 5.35
CA ALA A 86 -7.05 17.62 4.46
C ALA A 86 -6.44 18.93 3.90
N PRO A 87 -5.10 19.04 3.70
CA PRO A 87 -4.46 20.26 3.19
C PRO A 87 -5.05 20.78 1.86
N ALA A 88 -5.51 19.87 0.99
CA ALA A 88 -6.19 20.21 -0.25
C ALA A 88 -7.60 20.82 -0.03
N GLN A 89 -8.28 20.47 1.05
CA GLN A 89 -9.51 21.13 1.48
C GLN A 89 -9.18 22.51 2.05
N VAL A 90 -8.22 22.64 2.97
CA VAL A 90 -7.82 23.94 3.54
C VAL A 90 -7.42 24.91 2.43
N LYS A 91 -6.58 24.50 1.47
CA LYS A 91 -6.21 25.32 0.30
C LYS A 91 -7.43 25.82 -0.49
N ASN A 92 -8.46 24.99 -0.67
CA ASN A 92 -9.70 25.38 -1.37
C ASN A 92 -10.65 26.22 -0.49
N LEU A 93 -10.48 26.18 0.83
CA LEU A 93 -11.30 26.92 1.79
C LEU A 93 -10.74 28.31 2.08
N ARG A 94 -9.41 28.51 2.03
CA ARG A 94 -8.74 29.82 2.19
C ARG A 94 -9.35 30.92 1.30
N SER A 95 -9.78 30.59 0.08
CA SER A 95 -10.42 31.55 -0.85
C SER A 95 -11.80 32.04 -0.42
N ARG A 96 -12.42 31.46 0.63
CA ARG A 96 -13.61 32.03 1.29
C ARG A 96 -13.27 33.23 2.19
N TYR A 97 -12.04 33.28 2.68
CA TYR A 97 -11.60 34.20 3.75
C TYR A 97 -10.70 35.33 3.26
N GLY A 98 -10.19 35.27 2.02
CA GLY A 98 -9.39 36.32 1.42
C GLY A 98 -9.02 36.07 -0.04
N SER A 99 -8.78 37.16 -0.78
CA SER A 99 -8.30 37.14 -2.17
C SER A 99 -6.77 37.07 -2.28
N ALA A 100 -6.04 37.46 -1.25
CA ALA A 100 -4.58 37.39 -1.20
C ALA A 100 -4.11 35.96 -0.91
N GLY A 101 -3.41 35.34 -1.85
CA GLY A 101 -2.90 33.96 -1.74
C GLY A 101 -1.68 33.76 -0.84
N ASN A 102 -1.45 34.65 0.14
CA ASN A 102 -0.28 34.62 1.02
C ASN A 102 -0.41 33.48 2.05
N LYS A 103 0.69 32.78 2.36
CA LYS A 103 0.73 31.84 3.50
C LYS A 103 1.05 32.60 4.77
N ASP A 104 0.21 32.45 5.78
CA ASP A 104 0.47 32.83 7.16
C ASP A 104 -0.05 31.72 8.07
N ASP A 105 0.84 31.12 8.85
CA ASP A 105 0.54 30.00 9.75
C ASP A 105 -0.50 30.42 10.83
N ARG A 106 -0.57 31.73 11.16
CA ARG A 106 -1.61 32.29 12.05
C ARG A 106 -2.97 32.39 11.37
N PHE A 107 -3.02 32.61 10.06
CA PHE A 107 -4.25 32.60 9.29
C PHE A 107 -4.71 31.16 9.01
N ASP A 108 -3.77 30.25 8.73
CA ASP A 108 -4.05 28.83 8.52
C ASP A 108 -4.64 28.18 9.78
N ALA A 109 -4.10 28.50 10.97
CA ALA A 109 -4.69 28.12 12.25
C ALA A 109 -6.13 28.67 12.46
N TYR A 110 -6.43 29.88 11.99
CA TYR A 110 -7.79 30.44 12.04
C TYR A 110 -8.75 29.75 11.06
N VAL A 111 -8.32 29.50 9.82
CA VAL A 111 -9.12 28.77 8.82
C VAL A 111 -9.45 27.35 9.32
N LEU A 112 -8.51 26.66 9.98
CA LEU A 112 -8.78 25.37 10.62
C LEU A 112 -9.85 25.48 11.73
N ALA A 113 -9.81 26.54 12.54
CA ALA A 113 -10.77 26.78 13.62
C ALA A 113 -12.18 27.06 13.07
N ASP A 114 -12.29 28.00 12.13
CA ASP A 114 -13.57 28.38 11.55
C ASP A 114 -14.20 27.28 10.67
N VAL A 115 -13.39 26.43 10.03
CA VAL A 115 -13.88 25.24 9.32
C VAL A 115 -14.40 24.17 10.29
N VAL A 116 -13.80 24.03 11.48
CA VAL A 116 -14.40 23.23 12.57
C VAL A 116 -15.70 23.86 13.06
N ARG A 117 -15.77 25.19 13.21
CA ARG A 117 -16.98 25.90 13.63
C ARG A 117 -18.13 25.66 12.64
N THR A 118 -17.91 25.98 11.36
CA THR A 118 -18.95 26.09 10.31
C THR A 118 -19.28 24.76 9.63
N ASP A 119 -18.29 24.02 9.14
CA ASP A 119 -18.48 22.80 8.34
C ASP A 119 -18.48 21.51 9.21
N ARG A 120 -18.64 21.64 10.54
CA ARG A 120 -18.54 20.57 11.57
C ARG A 120 -19.17 19.24 11.20
N ARG A 121 -20.39 19.27 10.65
CA ARG A 121 -21.18 18.07 10.30
C ARG A 121 -20.58 17.27 9.14
N ARG A 122 -19.61 17.82 8.41
CA ARG A 122 -18.82 17.16 7.36
C ARG A 122 -17.51 16.57 7.86
N LEU A 123 -17.06 16.97 9.06
CA LEU A 123 -15.77 16.56 9.63
C LEU A 123 -15.92 15.32 10.51
N THR A 124 -15.01 14.36 10.32
CA THR A 124 -15.00 13.10 11.07
C THR A 124 -13.93 13.15 12.17
N PRO A 125 -14.27 12.85 13.44
CA PRO A 125 -13.29 12.73 14.51
C PRO A 125 -12.20 11.68 14.22
N LEU A 126 -10.96 12.02 14.57
CA LEU A 126 -9.80 11.16 14.36
C LEU A 126 -9.84 9.92 15.27
N THR A 127 -10.40 8.82 14.75
CA THR A 127 -10.33 7.51 15.43
C THR A 127 -8.95 6.90 15.22
N ARG A 128 -8.10 6.93 16.26
CA ARG A 128 -6.76 6.33 16.20
C ARG A 128 -6.77 4.80 16.31
N SER A 129 -5.70 4.21 15.76
CA SER A 129 -5.35 2.79 15.92
C SER A 129 -4.64 2.56 17.25
N THR A 130 -4.58 1.33 17.76
CA THR A 130 -3.83 1.04 19.00
C THR A 130 -2.34 1.37 18.87
N PRO A 131 -1.60 1.60 19.98
CA PRO A 131 -0.16 1.79 19.94
C PRO A 131 0.59 0.65 19.23
N ALA A 132 0.13 -0.60 19.37
CA ALA A 132 0.69 -1.75 18.66
C ALA A 132 0.52 -1.64 17.13
N ALA A 133 -0.71 -1.32 16.66
CA ALA A 133 -0.97 -1.11 15.24
C ALA A 133 -0.25 0.12 14.66
N GLN A 134 0.02 1.15 15.47
CA GLN A 134 0.82 2.31 15.09
C GLN A 134 2.32 1.97 15.00
N ALA A 135 2.88 1.28 15.99
CA ALA A 135 4.27 0.80 15.97
C ALA A 135 4.53 -0.10 14.75
N MET A 136 3.62 -1.03 14.47
CA MET A 136 3.72 -1.88 13.28
C MET A 136 3.62 -1.10 11.97
N ARG A 137 2.89 0.03 11.93
CA ARG A 137 2.93 0.94 10.77
C ARG A 137 4.31 1.56 10.57
N SER A 138 4.98 1.98 11.63
CA SER A 138 6.35 2.48 11.56
C SER A 138 7.32 1.40 11.05
N SER A 139 7.25 0.17 11.57
CA SER A 139 8.11 -0.93 11.12
C SER A 139 7.87 -1.35 9.66
N VAL A 140 6.62 -1.51 9.20
CA VAL A 140 6.38 -1.90 7.79
C VAL A 140 6.81 -0.82 6.79
N ARG A 141 6.69 0.47 7.15
CA ARG A 141 7.15 1.60 6.33
C ARG A 141 8.68 1.70 6.33
N ALA A 142 9.33 1.64 7.49
CA ALA A 142 10.79 1.59 7.57
C ALA A 142 11.39 0.43 6.75
N ARG A 143 10.74 -0.74 6.76
CA ARG A 143 11.14 -1.87 5.90
C ARG A 143 10.92 -1.61 4.41
N ARG A 144 9.85 -0.90 4.01
CA ARG A 144 9.66 -0.45 2.60
C ARG A 144 10.82 0.47 2.20
N ASP A 145 11.11 1.48 3.01
CA ASP A 145 12.15 2.48 2.70
C ASP A 145 13.54 1.83 2.58
N LEU A 146 13.87 0.86 3.46
CA LEU A 146 15.10 0.05 3.33
C LEU A 146 15.16 -0.77 2.03
N VAL A 147 14.05 -1.34 1.56
CA VAL A 147 13.98 -2.04 0.27
C VAL A 147 14.19 -1.08 -0.90
N GLU A 148 13.62 0.12 -0.84
CA GLU A 148 13.83 1.16 -1.85
C GLU A 148 15.29 1.66 -1.86
N HIS A 149 15.92 1.83 -0.68
CA HIS A 149 17.35 2.09 -0.57
C HIS A 149 18.21 0.97 -1.14
N ARG A 150 17.81 -0.30 -0.99
CA ARG A 150 18.53 -1.43 -1.60
C ARG A 150 18.47 -1.40 -3.13
N VAL A 151 17.31 -1.10 -3.72
CA VAL A 151 17.18 -0.89 -5.17
C VAL A 151 18.00 0.33 -5.63
N ALA A 152 17.96 1.43 -4.88
CA ALA A 152 18.74 2.64 -5.15
C ALA A 152 20.26 2.43 -5.04
N ALA A 153 20.73 1.48 -4.22
CA ALA A 153 22.15 1.10 -4.14
C ALA A 153 22.57 0.05 -5.18
N ALA A 154 21.67 -0.87 -5.55
CA ALA A 154 21.93 -1.90 -6.55
C ALA A 154 22.04 -1.34 -7.98
N ASN A 155 21.35 -0.24 -8.29
CA ASN A 155 21.40 0.37 -9.62
C ASN A 155 22.76 1.03 -9.95
N PRO A 156 23.38 1.85 -9.08
CA PRO A 156 24.76 2.29 -9.24
C PRO A 156 25.78 1.15 -9.33
N LEU A 157 25.63 0.09 -8.52
CA LEU A 157 26.49 -1.10 -8.63
C LEU A 157 26.34 -1.78 -10.00
N ARG A 158 25.12 -1.92 -10.52
CA ARG A 158 24.87 -2.42 -11.89
C ARG A 158 25.57 -1.55 -12.93
N ALA A 159 25.40 -0.23 -12.87
CA ALA A 159 26.01 0.70 -13.83
C ALA A 159 27.54 0.68 -13.79
N HIS A 160 28.14 0.59 -12.60
CA HIS A 160 29.59 0.40 -12.40
C HIS A 160 30.07 -0.92 -13.04
N LEU A 161 29.42 -2.04 -12.71
CA LEU A 161 29.79 -3.36 -13.24
C LEU A 161 29.59 -3.46 -14.76
N GLN A 162 28.57 -2.82 -15.33
CA GLN A 162 28.38 -2.74 -16.79
C GLN A 162 29.55 -2.09 -17.54
N VAL A 163 30.41 -1.33 -16.85
CA VAL A 163 31.68 -0.82 -17.41
C VAL A 163 32.86 -1.70 -17.00
N VAL A 164 33.02 -1.97 -15.70
CA VAL A 164 34.29 -2.53 -15.18
C VAL A 164 34.35 -4.06 -15.13
N PHE A 165 33.20 -4.75 -15.13
CA PHE A 165 33.10 -6.20 -15.08
C PHE A 165 31.71 -6.68 -15.55
N PRO A 166 31.41 -6.65 -16.87
CA PRO A 166 30.05 -6.84 -17.37
C PRO A 166 29.45 -8.23 -17.08
N GLY A 167 30.26 -9.28 -17.12
CA GLY A 167 29.80 -10.68 -17.06
C GLY A 167 29.13 -11.15 -15.77
N ILE A 168 29.20 -10.38 -14.68
CA ILE A 168 28.51 -10.70 -13.42
C ILE A 168 27.09 -10.10 -13.33
N VAL A 169 26.75 -9.10 -14.16
CA VAL A 169 25.52 -8.29 -14.00
C VAL A 169 24.23 -9.13 -14.04
N ASP A 170 24.15 -10.09 -14.96
CA ASP A 170 23.00 -10.99 -15.15
C ASP A 170 23.41 -12.48 -15.01
N LEU A 171 24.52 -12.77 -14.33
CA LEU A 171 24.99 -14.14 -14.09
C LEU A 171 24.01 -14.94 -13.22
N PHE A 172 23.52 -14.29 -12.15
CA PHE A 172 22.55 -14.80 -11.19
C PHE A 172 21.24 -13.98 -11.26
N ALA A 173 20.16 -14.51 -10.66
CA ALA A 173 18.81 -13.94 -10.78
C ALA A 173 18.64 -12.49 -10.25
N ALA A 174 19.49 -12.04 -9.33
CA ALA A 174 19.50 -10.66 -8.84
C ALA A 174 20.89 -10.26 -8.30
N LEU A 175 21.31 -9.02 -8.56
CA LEU A 175 22.64 -8.51 -8.22
C LEU A 175 22.82 -8.25 -6.70
N ASP A 176 21.72 -7.94 -6.00
CA ASP A 176 21.63 -7.77 -4.55
C ASP A 176 21.40 -9.10 -3.79
N SER A 177 21.40 -10.25 -4.49
CA SER A 177 21.24 -11.57 -3.87
C SER A 177 22.50 -12.02 -3.11
N ALA A 178 22.31 -12.86 -2.08
CA ALA A 178 23.41 -13.34 -1.25
C ALA A 178 24.52 -14.07 -2.03
N VAL A 179 24.19 -14.77 -3.12
CA VAL A 179 25.18 -15.41 -4.01
C VAL A 179 25.96 -14.38 -4.82
N SER A 180 25.31 -13.38 -5.43
CA SER A 180 25.98 -12.32 -6.18
C SER A 180 26.94 -11.50 -5.32
N LEU A 181 26.50 -11.12 -4.11
CA LEU A 181 27.34 -10.38 -3.16
C LEU A 181 28.55 -11.21 -2.71
N SER A 182 28.36 -12.50 -2.45
CA SER A 182 29.47 -13.42 -2.09
C SER A 182 30.41 -13.70 -3.28
N PHE A 183 29.90 -13.69 -4.51
CA PHE A 183 30.71 -13.82 -5.72
C PHE A 183 31.59 -12.58 -5.90
N LEU A 184 31.00 -11.38 -5.80
CA LEU A 184 31.71 -10.10 -5.92
C LEU A 184 32.78 -9.93 -4.83
N GLU A 185 32.58 -10.44 -3.61
CA GLU A 185 33.63 -10.45 -2.59
C GLU A 185 34.81 -11.36 -2.94
N ARG A 186 34.54 -12.56 -3.48
CA ARG A 186 35.60 -13.52 -3.80
C ARG A 186 36.32 -13.17 -5.11
N PHE A 187 35.57 -12.75 -6.12
CA PHE A 187 36.01 -12.51 -7.50
C PHE A 187 35.65 -11.08 -8.00
N PRO A 188 36.09 -10.00 -7.34
CA PRO A 188 35.72 -8.62 -7.68
C PRO A 188 36.27 -8.05 -9.01
N THR A 189 37.00 -8.83 -9.82
CA THR A 189 37.67 -8.36 -11.04
C THR A 189 37.61 -9.37 -12.17
N GLN A 190 37.69 -8.90 -13.42
CA GLN A 190 37.77 -9.75 -14.61
C GLN A 190 38.90 -10.79 -14.49
N ALA A 191 40.10 -10.40 -14.06
CA ALA A 191 41.23 -11.32 -13.91
C ALA A 191 41.00 -12.43 -12.85
N LYS A 192 40.16 -12.18 -11.83
CA LYS A 192 39.75 -13.21 -10.86
C LYS A 192 38.64 -14.11 -11.41
N ALA A 193 37.82 -13.63 -12.34
CA ALA A 193 36.84 -14.42 -13.07
C ALA A 193 37.49 -15.29 -14.15
N ASP A 194 38.50 -14.77 -14.87
CA ASP A 194 39.31 -15.51 -15.86
C ASP A 194 40.05 -16.70 -15.23
N TRP A 195 40.33 -16.67 -13.92
CA TRP A 195 40.90 -17.79 -13.16
C TRP A 195 39.91 -18.95 -12.90
N LEU A 196 38.61 -18.75 -13.09
CA LEU A 196 37.61 -19.81 -12.89
C LEU A 196 37.65 -20.82 -14.04
N THR A 197 37.66 -22.10 -13.68
CA THR A 197 37.20 -23.20 -14.54
C THR A 197 35.79 -23.60 -14.11
N VAL A 198 35.12 -24.46 -14.89
CA VAL A 198 33.84 -25.06 -14.52
C VAL A 198 33.91 -25.71 -13.14
N ASP A 199 34.97 -26.50 -12.86
CA ASP A 199 35.15 -27.19 -11.57
C ASP A 199 35.38 -26.23 -10.40
N ARG A 200 36.17 -25.17 -10.61
CA ARG A 200 36.42 -24.12 -9.59
C ARG A 200 35.13 -23.37 -9.27
N LEU A 201 34.31 -23.10 -10.28
CA LEU A 201 33.00 -22.47 -10.09
C LEU A 201 32.02 -23.44 -9.40
N ALA A 202 31.98 -24.72 -9.81
CA ALA A 202 31.15 -25.74 -9.18
C ALA A 202 31.49 -25.92 -7.68
N ALA A 203 32.77 -26.05 -7.34
CA ALA A 203 33.25 -26.17 -5.97
C ALA A 203 32.94 -24.91 -5.13
N TRP A 204 33.02 -23.72 -5.73
CA TRP A 204 32.62 -22.48 -5.06
C TRP A 204 31.09 -22.41 -4.83
N LEU A 205 30.29 -22.73 -5.85
CA LEU A 205 28.81 -22.75 -5.78
C LEU A 205 28.31 -23.75 -4.72
N ALA A 206 28.94 -24.93 -4.63
CA ALA A 206 28.68 -25.89 -3.56
C ALA A 206 29.03 -25.32 -2.17
N LYS A 207 30.21 -24.68 -2.03
CA LYS A 207 30.63 -24.06 -0.76
C LYS A 207 29.71 -22.94 -0.28
N VAL A 208 29.08 -22.18 -1.18
CA VAL A 208 28.10 -21.13 -0.82
C VAL A 208 26.65 -21.61 -0.83
N ALA A 209 26.41 -22.93 -0.91
CA ALA A 209 25.09 -23.56 -0.93
C ALA A 209 24.13 -22.96 -1.99
N TYR A 210 24.63 -22.75 -3.22
CA TYR A 210 23.87 -22.13 -4.30
C TYR A 210 22.62 -22.94 -4.67
N SER A 211 21.44 -22.37 -4.41
CA SER A 211 20.13 -23.01 -4.60
C SER A 211 19.52 -22.80 -5.99
N GLY A 212 20.14 -22.01 -6.87
CA GLY A 212 19.56 -21.60 -8.15
C GLY A 212 19.56 -22.64 -9.28
N ARG A 213 20.08 -23.86 -9.03
CA ARG A 213 20.05 -25.06 -9.91
C ARG A 213 20.59 -24.88 -11.34
N THR A 214 21.19 -23.74 -11.66
CA THR A 214 21.86 -23.54 -12.96
C THR A 214 23.19 -24.29 -12.97
N ASP A 215 23.44 -25.02 -14.04
CA ASP A 215 24.69 -25.79 -14.22
C ASP A 215 25.93 -24.85 -14.16
N PRO A 216 27.00 -25.21 -13.41
CA PRO A 216 28.23 -24.43 -13.38
C PRO A 216 28.85 -24.16 -14.76
N ALA A 217 28.72 -25.07 -15.73
CA ALA A 217 29.20 -24.87 -17.09
C ALA A 217 28.39 -23.78 -17.83
N VAL A 218 27.08 -23.69 -17.59
CA VAL A 218 26.22 -22.61 -18.14
C VAL A 218 26.58 -21.26 -17.53
N LEU A 219 26.87 -21.21 -16.22
CA LEU A 219 27.33 -20.00 -15.55
C LEU A 219 28.74 -19.57 -16.01
N HIS A 220 29.65 -20.53 -16.22
CA HIS A 220 30.98 -20.28 -16.76
C HIS A 220 30.92 -19.78 -18.22
N ALA A 221 30.08 -20.38 -19.06
CA ALA A 221 29.86 -19.93 -20.43
C ALA A 221 29.29 -18.50 -20.50
N ARG A 222 28.40 -18.10 -19.57
CA ARG A 222 27.92 -16.71 -19.46
C ARG A 222 29.04 -15.73 -19.13
N LEU A 223 29.95 -16.08 -18.22
CA LEU A 223 31.13 -15.26 -17.90
C LEU A 223 32.07 -15.07 -19.10
N LEU A 224 32.24 -16.11 -19.93
CA LEU A 224 33.08 -16.07 -21.13
C LEU A 224 32.42 -15.36 -22.34
N ALA A 225 31.10 -15.44 -22.48
CA ALA A 225 30.35 -14.83 -23.57
C ALA A 225 30.07 -13.32 -23.38
N ALA A 226 30.29 -12.79 -22.17
CA ALA A 226 30.10 -11.38 -21.87
C ALA A 226 31.26 -10.50 -22.38
N PRO A 227 31.03 -9.20 -22.63
CA PRO A 227 32.11 -8.25 -22.88
C PRO A 227 33.11 -8.25 -21.72
N ARG A 228 34.41 -8.23 -22.03
CA ARG A 228 35.48 -8.27 -21.02
C ARG A 228 35.53 -6.96 -20.23
N GLY A 229 35.60 -7.08 -18.90
CA GLY A 229 35.80 -5.96 -17.99
C GLY A 229 37.26 -5.52 -17.86
N THR A 230 37.49 -4.50 -17.03
CA THR A 230 38.81 -3.91 -16.77
C THR A 230 39.79 -4.94 -16.21
N THR A 231 40.99 -4.97 -16.80
CA THR A 231 42.17 -5.70 -16.35
C THR A 231 43.35 -4.75 -16.22
N GLY A 232 44.35 -5.09 -15.41
CA GLY A 232 45.47 -4.19 -15.09
C GLY A 232 45.36 -3.60 -13.68
N PRO A 233 46.25 -2.65 -13.30
CA PRO A 233 46.26 -2.02 -11.98
C PRO A 233 44.93 -1.38 -11.59
N GLU A 234 44.23 -0.77 -12.55
CA GLU A 234 42.97 -0.03 -12.38
C GLU A 234 41.84 -0.92 -11.87
N ALA A 235 41.88 -2.21 -12.20
CA ALA A 235 40.92 -3.19 -11.71
C ALA A 235 40.93 -3.31 -10.17
N GLY A 236 42.05 -2.98 -9.51
CA GLY A 236 42.14 -2.91 -8.05
C GLY A 236 41.31 -1.76 -7.46
N PHE A 237 41.31 -0.59 -8.08
CA PHE A 237 40.49 0.55 -7.64
C PHE A 237 39.02 0.30 -7.91
N HIS A 238 38.67 -0.22 -9.09
CA HIS A 238 37.29 -0.59 -9.41
C HIS A 238 36.74 -1.71 -8.49
N ALA A 239 37.59 -2.65 -8.07
CA ALA A 239 37.25 -3.65 -7.06
C ALA A 239 36.91 -3.02 -5.71
N ALA A 240 37.66 -2.01 -5.25
CA ALA A 240 37.34 -1.29 -4.01
C ALA A 240 35.96 -0.62 -4.08
N THR A 241 35.62 0.03 -5.19
CA THR A 241 34.28 0.58 -5.44
C THR A 241 33.19 -0.50 -5.40
N THR A 242 33.42 -1.64 -6.08
CA THR A 242 32.51 -2.79 -6.07
C THR A 242 32.27 -3.31 -4.65
N LEU A 243 33.33 -3.49 -3.86
CA LEU A 243 33.26 -4.01 -2.50
C LEU A 243 32.55 -3.04 -1.54
N ALA A 244 32.70 -1.74 -1.72
CA ALA A 244 31.97 -0.73 -0.94
C ALA A 244 30.45 -0.83 -1.15
N PHE A 245 30.00 -0.97 -2.41
CA PHE A 245 28.58 -1.22 -2.71
C PHE A 245 28.10 -2.58 -2.17
N VAL A 246 28.94 -3.63 -2.22
CA VAL A 246 28.58 -4.95 -1.65
C VAL A 246 28.39 -4.88 -0.14
N ALA A 247 29.26 -4.17 0.60
CA ALA A 247 29.11 -3.96 2.04
C ALA A 247 27.81 -3.21 2.39
N LEU A 248 27.47 -2.17 1.62
CA LEU A 248 26.19 -1.45 1.75
C LEU A 248 24.99 -2.36 1.48
N LEU A 249 25.00 -3.14 0.39
CA LEU A 249 23.91 -4.04 0.03
C LEU A 249 23.75 -5.21 1.02
N ARG A 250 24.85 -5.73 1.59
CA ARG A 250 24.78 -6.69 2.71
C ARG A 250 24.13 -6.07 3.93
N THR A 251 24.53 -4.85 4.29
CA THR A 251 23.96 -4.13 5.45
C THR A 251 22.46 -3.93 5.28
N LEU A 252 22.02 -3.44 4.12
CA LEU A 252 20.60 -3.26 3.79
C LEU A 252 19.85 -4.59 3.81
N ASN A 253 20.39 -5.66 3.23
CA ASN A 253 19.76 -6.99 3.29
C ASN A 253 19.58 -7.50 4.72
N THR A 254 20.59 -7.37 5.59
CA THR A 254 20.49 -7.76 7.01
C THR A 254 19.41 -6.96 7.74
N GLN A 255 19.32 -5.65 7.51
CA GLN A 255 18.29 -4.82 8.16
C GLN A 255 16.88 -5.09 7.60
N ILE A 256 16.74 -5.40 6.31
CA ILE A 256 15.45 -5.80 5.70
C ILE A 256 14.95 -7.14 6.25
N ALA A 257 15.86 -8.05 6.61
CA ALA A 257 15.56 -9.31 7.29
C ALA A 257 15.15 -9.05 8.75
N ALA A 258 15.99 -8.39 9.55
CA ALA A 258 15.69 -8.09 10.97
C ALA A 258 14.38 -7.29 11.16
N GLN A 259 14.07 -6.37 10.24
CA GLN A 259 12.76 -5.70 10.23
C GLN A 259 11.61 -6.64 9.82
N ALA A 260 11.82 -7.61 8.92
CA ALA A 260 10.80 -8.62 8.61
C ALA A 260 10.48 -9.50 9.83
N ASP A 261 11.51 -9.86 10.61
CA ASP A 261 11.39 -10.68 11.81
C ASP A 261 10.66 -9.91 12.93
N SER A 262 11.04 -8.65 13.19
CA SER A 262 10.30 -7.81 14.15
C SER A 262 8.85 -7.53 13.72
N ILE A 263 8.60 -7.38 12.41
CA ILE A 263 7.23 -7.29 11.87
C ILE A 263 6.46 -8.61 12.09
N ALA A 264 7.14 -9.77 12.07
CA ALA A 264 6.52 -11.04 12.41
C ALA A 264 6.11 -11.09 13.88
N GLU A 265 7.02 -10.78 14.80
CA GLU A 265 6.74 -10.72 16.25
C GLU A 265 5.56 -9.79 16.57
N GLN A 266 5.58 -8.57 16.01
CA GLN A 266 4.53 -7.57 16.19
C GLN A 266 3.18 -8.02 15.62
N LEU A 267 3.18 -8.73 14.48
CA LEU A 267 1.96 -9.31 13.93
C LEU A 267 1.46 -10.47 14.80
N ASP A 268 2.33 -11.35 15.27
CA ASP A 268 1.96 -12.56 15.98
C ASP A 268 1.26 -12.31 17.32
N ILE A 269 1.61 -11.21 18.00
CA ILE A 269 0.92 -10.75 19.22
C ILE A 269 -0.36 -9.93 18.96
N HIS A 270 -0.63 -9.51 17.72
CA HIS A 270 -1.73 -8.57 17.44
C HIS A 270 -3.10 -9.28 17.37
N PRO A 271 -4.15 -8.81 18.08
CA PRO A 271 -5.46 -9.50 18.13
C PRO A 271 -6.08 -9.80 16.75
N ASP A 272 -6.06 -8.82 15.84
CA ASP A 272 -6.60 -8.97 14.48
C ASP A 272 -5.71 -9.82 13.53
N ALA A 273 -4.55 -10.35 13.97
CA ALA A 273 -3.58 -11.02 13.11
C ALA A 273 -4.12 -12.27 12.41
N HIS A 274 -4.93 -13.06 13.10
CA HIS A 274 -5.58 -14.24 12.55
C HIS A 274 -6.50 -13.92 11.33
N ILE A 275 -7.00 -12.68 11.23
CA ILE A 275 -7.78 -12.20 10.08
C ILE A 275 -6.86 -12.00 8.88
N VAL A 276 -5.78 -11.23 9.02
CA VAL A 276 -4.88 -10.92 7.89
C VAL A 276 -4.01 -12.11 7.47
N LYS A 277 -3.65 -13.00 8.41
CA LYS A 277 -3.04 -14.30 8.11
C LYS A 277 -4.01 -15.27 7.41
N SER A 278 -5.34 -15.04 7.47
CA SER A 278 -6.33 -15.87 6.75
C SER A 278 -6.49 -15.53 5.26
N LEU A 279 -5.74 -14.55 4.76
CA LEU A 279 -5.87 -14.01 3.42
C LEU A 279 -4.97 -14.74 2.39
N PRO A 280 -5.42 -14.88 1.12
CA PRO A 280 -4.70 -15.55 0.03
C PRO A 280 -3.30 -14.98 -0.18
N ARG A 281 -2.27 -15.83 -0.13
CA ARG A 281 -0.84 -15.45 -0.28
C ARG A 281 -0.42 -14.20 0.51
N SER A 282 -1.07 -13.91 1.65
CA SER A 282 -0.81 -12.66 2.37
C SER A 282 0.59 -12.62 2.99
N GLY A 283 1.12 -13.77 3.41
CA GLY A 283 2.42 -13.88 4.06
C GLY A 283 2.53 -13.02 5.32
N THR A 284 3.66 -13.05 6.01
CA THR A 284 3.80 -12.29 7.27
C THR A 284 3.85 -10.79 7.04
N VAL A 285 4.80 -10.32 6.21
CA VAL A 285 5.05 -8.88 6.01
C VAL A 285 3.88 -8.14 5.34
N ARG A 286 3.21 -8.75 4.36
CA ARG A 286 2.08 -8.14 3.66
C ARG A 286 0.79 -8.24 4.46
N ALA A 287 0.55 -9.31 5.23
CA ALA A 287 -0.53 -9.33 6.23
C ALA A 287 -0.36 -8.22 7.28
N ALA A 288 0.87 -8.02 7.78
CA ALA A 288 1.20 -6.94 8.69
C ALA A 288 0.99 -5.55 8.04
N ARG A 289 1.46 -5.32 6.81
CA ARG A 289 1.26 -4.05 6.10
C ARG A 289 -0.23 -3.73 5.87
N LEU A 290 -1.04 -4.72 5.49
CA LEU A 290 -2.49 -4.56 5.39
C LEU A 290 -3.12 -4.16 6.73
N LEU A 291 -2.76 -4.84 7.82
CA LEU A 291 -3.28 -4.55 9.15
C LEU A 291 -2.87 -3.13 9.58
N ALA A 292 -1.59 -2.79 9.43
CA ALA A 292 -1.03 -1.53 9.87
C ALA A 292 -1.60 -0.33 9.08
N GLU A 293 -1.68 -0.41 7.75
CA GLU A 293 -2.15 0.70 6.92
C GLU A 293 -3.67 0.92 7.02
N ILE A 294 -4.48 -0.14 7.08
CA ILE A 294 -5.93 -0.03 7.37
C ILE A 294 -6.13 0.41 8.84
N GLY A 295 -5.32 -0.12 9.75
CA GLY A 295 -5.46 0.07 11.19
C GLY A 295 -6.61 -0.73 11.80
N ASP A 296 -6.52 -0.95 13.10
CA ASP A 296 -7.53 -1.65 13.92
C ASP A 296 -8.65 -0.74 14.43
N ALA A 297 -8.57 0.58 14.18
CA ALA A 297 -9.48 1.62 14.63
C ALA A 297 -10.93 1.42 14.15
N ARG A 298 -11.81 0.87 15.00
CA ARG A 298 -13.16 0.37 14.65
C ARG A 298 -14.11 1.38 13.97
N GLY A 299 -13.81 2.68 13.99
CA GLY A 299 -14.56 3.76 13.33
C GLY A 299 -13.96 4.33 12.03
N ARG A 300 -12.65 4.10 11.74
CA ARG A 300 -11.88 4.85 10.72
C ARG A 300 -12.43 4.79 9.29
N PHE A 301 -13.05 3.68 8.90
CA PHE A 301 -13.65 3.46 7.59
C PHE A 301 -15.10 2.97 7.77
N PRO A 302 -16.10 3.87 7.72
CA PRO A 302 -17.51 3.47 7.86
C PRO A 302 -18.01 2.63 6.67
N THR A 303 -17.35 2.72 5.50
CA THR A 303 -17.75 1.98 4.29
C THR A 303 -16.54 1.49 3.48
N ALA A 304 -16.77 0.44 2.68
CA ALA A 304 -15.84 0.00 1.63
C ALA A 304 -15.43 1.13 0.69
N ASP A 305 -16.41 1.89 0.21
CA ASP A 305 -16.20 3.02 -0.69
C ASP A 305 -15.26 4.04 -0.06
N SER A 306 -15.34 4.29 1.26
CA SER A 306 -14.44 5.23 1.97
C SER A 306 -12.99 4.73 1.99
N LEU A 307 -12.75 3.45 2.25
CA LEU A 307 -11.42 2.85 2.22
C LEU A 307 -10.83 2.88 0.80
N ALA A 308 -11.60 2.43 -0.20
CA ALA A 308 -11.20 2.43 -1.60
C ALA A 308 -10.99 3.85 -2.17
N CYS A 309 -11.72 4.84 -1.64
CA CYS A 309 -11.53 6.26 -1.96
C CYS A 309 -10.28 6.86 -1.33
N LEU A 310 -9.89 6.47 -0.12
CA LEU A 310 -8.66 6.96 0.52
C LEU A 310 -7.41 6.34 -0.14
N ALA A 311 -7.42 5.03 -0.39
CA ALA A 311 -6.40 4.33 -1.17
C ALA A 311 -6.40 4.74 -2.67
N GLY A 312 -7.42 5.48 -3.11
CA GLY A 312 -7.65 5.84 -4.51
C GLY A 312 -7.56 4.68 -5.48
N VAL A 313 -8.05 3.50 -5.07
CA VAL A 313 -8.33 2.37 -5.96
C VAL A 313 -9.76 2.42 -6.51
N ALA A 314 -10.62 3.28 -5.93
CA ALA A 314 -11.90 3.67 -6.52
C ALA A 314 -11.71 4.72 -7.64
N PRO A 315 -12.41 4.61 -8.78
CA PRO A 315 -12.34 5.57 -9.87
C PRO A 315 -12.93 6.93 -9.48
N SER A 316 -12.53 7.98 -10.20
CA SER A 316 -13.01 9.35 -10.03
C SER A 316 -13.73 9.82 -11.30
N THR A 317 -15.06 9.76 -11.29
CA THR A 317 -15.90 10.32 -12.35
C THR A 317 -15.92 11.85 -12.25
N ARG A 318 -15.58 12.52 -13.34
CA ARG A 318 -15.87 13.94 -13.58
C ARG A 318 -17.00 14.00 -14.59
N GLN A 319 -18.08 14.71 -14.28
CA GLN A 319 -19.23 14.83 -15.18
C GLN A 319 -19.73 16.28 -15.23
N SER A 320 -20.02 16.75 -16.44
CA SER A 320 -20.77 17.96 -16.74
C SER A 320 -21.94 17.60 -17.66
N GLY A 321 -22.83 18.55 -17.95
CA GLY A 321 -23.97 18.32 -18.86
C GLY A 321 -23.62 17.97 -20.31
N LYS A 322 -22.34 17.94 -20.69
CA LYS A 322 -21.86 17.55 -22.04
C LYS A 322 -20.73 16.51 -22.05
N VAL A 323 -20.14 16.17 -20.90
CA VAL A 323 -18.93 15.30 -20.82
C VAL A 323 -18.97 14.42 -19.58
N LYS A 324 -18.73 13.12 -19.71
CA LYS A 324 -18.66 12.12 -18.63
C LYS A 324 -17.33 11.38 -18.72
N ALA A 325 -16.36 11.76 -17.89
CA ALA A 325 -14.99 11.23 -17.92
C ALA A 325 -14.64 10.48 -16.63
N VAL A 326 -14.40 9.17 -16.73
CA VAL A 326 -13.95 8.35 -15.60
C VAL A 326 -12.42 8.36 -15.56
N THR A 327 -11.84 8.82 -14.45
CA THR A 327 -10.39 9.07 -14.33
C THR A 327 -9.79 8.37 -13.11
N PHE A 328 -8.48 8.09 -13.14
CA PHE A 328 -7.77 7.55 -11.99
C PHE A 328 -7.67 8.58 -10.86
N ARG A 329 -7.87 8.16 -9.60
CA ARG A 329 -7.79 9.07 -8.44
C ARG A 329 -6.34 9.29 -8.02
N TRP A 330 -5.73 10.38 -8.45
CA TRP A 330 -4.34 10.69 -8.10
C TRP A 330 -4.13 11.06 -6.62
N GLY A 331 -5.04 11.84 -6.03
CA GLY A 331 -5.01 12.17 -4.60
C GLY A 331 -5.46 11.00 -3.73
N ALA A 332 -4.51 10.36 -3.04
CA ALA A 332 -4.72 9.14 -2.25
C ALA A 332 -3.60 8.94 -1.22
N ASP A 333 -3.89 8.13 -0.19
CA ASP A 333 -2.86 7.49 0.64
C ASP A 333 -2.13 6.42 -0.19
N LYS A 334 -0.84 6.66 -0.46
CA LYS A 334 0.01 5.79 -1.29
C LYS A 334 0.38 4.48 -0.57
N GLU A 335 0.63 4.53 0.74
CA GLU A 335 1.02 3.33 1.49
C GLU A 335 -0.14 2.35 1.57
N LEU A 336 -1.34 2.87 1.86
CA LEU A 336 -2.57 2.10 1.85
C LEU A 336 -2.91 1.57 0.44
N ARG A 337 -2.70 2.39 -0.61
CA ARG A 337 -2.83 1.94 -2.01
C ARG A 337 -1.94 0.75 -2.28
N ASP A 338 -0.65 0.89 -2.02
CA ASP A 338 0.34 -0.08 -2.42
C ASP A 338 0.20 -1.38 -1.61
N ALA A 339 -0.20 -1.31 -0.34
CA ALA A 339 -0.58 -2.48 0.46
C ALA A 339 -1.78 -3.24 -0.15
N LEU A 340 -2.82 -2.53 -0.59
CA LEU A 340 -4.00 -3.14 -1.22
C LEU A 340 -3.69 -3.68 -2.63
N CYS A 341 -2.88 -2.96 -3.41
CA CYS A 341 -2.49 -3.35 -4.78
C CYS A 341 -1.54 -4.55 -4.81
N ASP A 342 -0.55 -4.61 -3.91
CA ASP A 342 0.36 -5.74 -3.74
C ASP A 342 -0.41 -7.02 -3.33
N PHE A 343 -1.31 -6.90 -2.35
CA PHE A 343 -2.19 -7.99 -1.97
C PHE A 343 -3.13 -8.43 -3.10
N ALA A 344 -3.79 -7.49 -3.78
CA ALA A 344 -4.66 -7.81 -4.91
C ALA A 344 -3.89 -8.50 -6.04
N ALA A 345 -2.64 -8.07 -6.31
CA ALA A 345 -1.77 -8.66 -7.31
C ALA A 345 -1.47 -10.13 -7.01
N ASP A 346 -1.04 -10.47 -5.80
CA ASP A 346 -0.68 -11.86 -5.46
C ASP A 346 -1.89 -12.77 -5.20
N SER A 347 -3.02 -12.21 -4.73
CA SER A 347 -4.25 -12.97 -4.47
C SER A 347 -4.77 -13.74 -5.69
N ARG A 348 -4.47 -13.28 -6.92
CA ARG A 348 -4.85 -13.95 -8.18
C ARG A 348 -4.13 -15.27 -8.42
N HIS A 349 -2.99 -15.50 -7.77
CA HIS A 349 -2.15 -16.70 -7.96
C HIS A 349 -2.55 -17.88 -7.05
N ASP A 350 -3.52 -17.69 -6.17
CA ASP A 350 -4.05 -18.71 -5.24
C ASP A 350 -5.57 -18.86 -5.36
N ASN A 351 -6.21 -18.13 -6.28
CA ASN A 351 -7.65 -18.11 -6.36
C ASN A 351 -8.23 -17.84 -7.75
N ALA A 352 -9.11 -18.75 -8.18
CA ALA A 352 -9.80 -18.74 -9.46
C ALA A 352 -10.67 -17.49 -9.69
N TRP A 353 -11.32 -16.94 -8.66
CA TRP A 353 -12.14 -15.74 -8.79
C TRP A 353 -11.28 -14.47 -9.00
N ALA A 354 -10.13 -14.37 -8.31
CA ALA A 354 -9.22 -13.24 -8.45
C ALA A 354 -8.51 -13.28 -9.81
N ALA A 355 -8.11 -14.48 -10.24
CA ALA A 355 -7.64 -14.76 -11.58
C ALA A 355 -8.68 -14.40 -12.65
N ASP A 356 -9.93 -14.82 -12.49
CA ASP A 356 -11.04 -14.50 -13.39
C ASP A 356 -11.25 -12.99 -13.56
N LEU A 357 -11.35 -12.22 -12.47
CA LEU A 357 -11.53 -10.76 -12.58
C LEU A 357 -10.34 -10.11 -13.29
N TYR A 358 -9.11 -10.53 -12.99
CA TYR A 358 -7.90 -10.00 -13.63
C TYR A 358 -7.84 -10.35 -15.12
N ASN A 359 -8.13 -11.60 -15.47
CA ASN A 359 -8.14 -12.08 -16.85
C ASN A 359 -9.25 -11.41 -17.67
N ARG A 360 -10.46 -11.25 -17.10
CA ARG A 360 -11.56 -10.49 -17.73
C ARG A 360 -11.28 -8.99 -17.80
N ALA A 361 -10.38 -8.41 -17.01
CA ALA A 361 -9.92 -7.04 -17.21
C ALA A 361 -8.94 -6.97 -18.40
N ARG A 362 -7.91 -7.83 -18.42
CA ARG A 362 -6.96 -7.94 -19.54
C ARG A 362 -7.63 -8.20 -20.88
N ALA A 363 -8.63 -9.11 -20.92
CA ALA A 363 -9.39 -9.44 -22.13
C ALA A 363 -10.25 -8.28 -22.67
N ARG A 364 -10.51 -7.24 -21.86
CA ARG A 364 -11.17 -5.98 -22.30
C ARG A 364 -10.14 -4.89 -22.65
N HIS A 365 -8.90 -5.29 -22.97
CA HIS A 365 -7.74 -4.43 -23.23
C HIS A 365 -7.46 -3.38 -22.13
N GLN A 366 -7.93 -3.63 -20.91
CA GLN A 366 -7.68 -2.74 -19.77
C GLN A 366 -6.24 -2.93 -19.32
N THR A 367 -5.36 -2.02 -19.74
CA THR A 367 -3.98 -1.95 -19.26
C THR A 367 -3.99 -1.79 -17.75
N THR A 368 -3.36 -2.72 -17.02
CA THR A 368 -3.02 -2.48 -15.62
C THR A 368 -2.22 -1.19 -15.51
N PRO A 369 -2.62 -0.22 -14.67
CA PRO A 369 -1.69 0.82 -14.23
C PRO A 369 -0.49 0.10 -13.60
N THR A 370 0.71 0.36 -14.10
CA THR A 370 1.93 -0.15 -13.49
C THR A 370 1.99 0.36 -12.05
N PRO A 371 2.11 -0.51 -11.02
CA PRO A 371 2.41 -0.06 -9.67
C PRO A 371 3.60 0.91 -9.65
N CYS A 372 3.51 1.99 -8.89
CA CYS A 372 4.64 2.87 -8.61
C CYS A 372 5.65 2.12 -7.74
N GLY A 373 6.46 1.25 -8.35
CA GLY A 373 7.43 0.40 -7.66
C GLY A 373 7.80 -0.87 -8.43
N SER A 374 6.91 -1.41 -9.27
CA SER A 374 7.22 -2.59 -10.09
C SER A 374 7.94 -2.19 -11.39
N TRP A 375 9.24 -1.92 -11.29
CA TRP A 375 10.12 -1.88 -12.45
C TRP A 375 10.09 -3.23 -13.20
N PRO A 376 10.23 -3.23 -14.54
CA PRO A 376 10.15 -4.46 -15.32
C PRO A 376 11.29 -5.42 -14.96
N ALA A 377 11.00 -6.72 -14.98
CA ALA A 377 12.04 -7.74 -14.90
C ALA A 377 12.96 -7.68 -16.14
N PRO A 378 14.27 -7.93 -15.99
CA PRO A 378 15.20 -7.91 -17.12
C PRO A 378 14.93 -9.11 -18.04
N GLY A 379 14.78 -8.88 -19.36
CA GLY A 379 14.65 -10.00 -20.30
C GLY A 379 13.93 -9.77 -21.63
N SER A 380 14.27 -8.74 -22.41
CA SER A 380 14.22 -8.83 -23.88
C SER A 380 15.13 -7.80 -24.54
N THR A 381 16.01 -8.26 -25.42
CA THR A 381 16.92 -7.41 -26.20
C THR A 381 16.29 -6.97 -27.51
N SER A 382 16.43 -5.68 -27.83
CA SER A 382 16.40 -5.19 -29.21
C SER A 382 17.20 -3.89 -29.32
N SER A 383 18.10 -3.82 -30.29
CA SER A 383 18.84 -2.61 -30.64
C SER A 383 18.04 -1.74 -31.62
N GLY A 384 18.18 -0.42 -31.53
CA GLY A 384 17.52 0.53 -32.43
C GLY A 384 17.83 1.98 -32.06
N ALA A 385 18.11 2.82 -33.06
CA ALA A 385 18.45 4.23 -32.87
C ALA A 385 17.21 5.15 -32.84
N ALA A 386 17.42 6.43 -32.55
CA ALA A 386 16.36 7.41 -32.35
C ALA A 386 15.58 7.78 -33.62
N GLY A 387 14.29 8.09 -33.46
CA GLY A 387 13.41 8.67 -34.48
C GLY A 387 12.18 9.31 -33.85
N LYS A 388 11.64 10.37 -34.47
CA LYS A 388 10.43 11.09 -34.03
C LYS A 388 9.27 10.91 -35.04
N THR A 389 8.10 11.35 -34.60
CA THR A 389 6.92 11.81 -35.39
C THR A 389 6.00 10.79 -36.10
N THR A 390 4.70 11.00 -35.83
CA THR A 390 3.50 10.84 -36.70
C THR A 390 3.04 9.47 -37.22
N SER A 391 1.79 9.13 -36.88
CA SER A 391 0.83 8.29 -37.65
C SER A 391 0.38 9.02 -38.95
N PRO A 392 -0.32 8.42 -39.95
CA PRO A 392 -1.43 7.45 -39.80
C PRO A 392 -1.61 6.36 -40.90
N THR A 393 -2.77 5.67 -40.87
CA THR A 393 -3.51 5.04 -42.00
C THR A 393 -3.41 3.51 -42.22
N THR A 394 -4.60 2.88 -42.35
CA THR A 394 -4.94 1.47 -42.70
C THR A 394 -5.39 1.34 -44.18
N PRO A 395 -5.82 0.17 -44.75
CA PRO A 395 -6.03 -1.21 -44.24
C PRO A 395 -5.11 -2.23 -45.01
N THR A 396 -5.40 -3.50 -45.43
CA THR A 396 -6.60 -4.38 -45.51
C THR A 396 -6.23 -5.86 -45.76
N ASN A 397 -7.02 -6.82 -45.24
CA ASN A 397 -7.26 -8.19 -45.77
C ASN A 397 -6.04 -9.19 -45.84
N THR A 398 -6.13 -10.53 -45.95
CA THR A 398 -7.22 -11.50 -46.25
C THR A 398 -7.03 -12.85 -45.50
N GLU A 399 -8.14 -13.41 -44.98
CA GLU A 399 -8.56 -14.82 -44.74
C GLU A 399 -7.63 -16.07 -44.47
N ARG A 400 -8.05 -16.84 -43.44
CA ARG A 400 -8.32 -18.32 -43.33
C ARG A 400 -7.25 -19.41 -43.59
N SER A 401 -7.02 -20.21 -42.54
CA SER A 401 -7.14 -21.71 -42.53
C SER A 401 -7.16 -22.19 -41.07
N ASN A 402 -8.26 -22.76 -40.54
CA ASN A 402 -8.65 -24.19 -40.51
C ASN A 402 -7.82 -25.11 -39.57
N ALA A 403 -8.54 -26.03 -38.91
CA ALA A 403 -8.14 -26.85 -37.75
C ALA A 403 -7.71 -28.29 -38.20
N PRO A 404 -7.47 -29.33 -37.34
CA PRO A 404 -7.71 -29.42 -35.89
C PRO A 404 -6.70 -30.19 -34.99
N SER A 405 -6.99 -30.13 -33.69
CA SER A 405 -6.72 -31.10 -32.59
C SER A 405 -6.06 -32.46 -32.88
N THR A 406 -5.09 -32.82 -32.03
CA THR A 406 -5.14 -34.07 -31.24
C THR A 406 -4.56 -33.85 -29.84
N ASN A 407 -5.26 -34.27 -28.78
CA ASN A 407 -4.73 -34.34 -27.40
C ASN A 407 -5.47 -35.45 -26.62
N THR A 408 -4.75 -36.37 -25.99
CA THR A 408 -5.29 -37.56 -25.29
C THR A 408 -4.33 -38.01 -24.17
N PRO A 409 -4.81 -38.68 -23.10
CA PRO A 409 -4.66 -38.06 -21.78
C PRO A 409 -4.00 -38.96 -20.71
N ARG A 410 -3.84 -38.42 -19.49
CA ARG A 410 -3.64 -39.21 -18.26
C ARG A 410 -4.54 -38.72 -17.12
N THR A 411 -5.16 -39.68 -16.45
CA THR A 411 -6.12 -39.49 -15.35
C THR A 411 -5.41 -39.54 -13.98
N PRO A 412 -5.82 -38.77 -12.96
CA PRO A 412 -5.26 -38.84 -11.60
C PRO A 412 -5.91 -39.97 -10.75
N PRO A 413 -5.30 -40.37 -9.62
CA PRO A 413 -5.85 -41.34 -8.66
C PRO A 413 -6.79 -40.70 -7.61
N ASP A 414 -7.52 -41.56 -6.89
CA ASP A 414 -8.64 -41.22 -6.00
C ASP A 414 -8.29 -40.47 -4.69
N THR A 415 -9.30 -39.77 -4.17
CA THR A 415 -9.44 -39.40 -2.75
C THR A 415 -10.87 -39.67 -2.28
N ALA A 416 -11.05 -40.16 -1.05
CA ALA A 416 -12.35 -40.60 -0.54
C ALA A 416 -13.37 -39.45 -0.40
N ASP A 417 -14.64 -39.74 -0.73
CA ASP A 417 -15.73 -38.76 -0.74
C ASP A 417 -16.21 -38.39 0.68
N VAL A 418 -16.62 -37.14 0.85
CA VAL A 418 -17.02 -36.54 2.14
C VAL A 418 -18.40 -35.88 1.97
N ASP A 419 -19.44 -36.40 2.63
CA ASP A 419 -20.81 -35.82 2.57
C ASP A 419 -20.82 -34.38 3.12
N THR A 420 -20.60 -33.46 2.19
CA THR A 420 -20.61 -32.02 2.41
C THR A 420 -22.00 -31.55 2.83
N GLY A 421 -23.06 -32.30 2.48
CA GLY A 421 -24.44 -32.06 2.92
C GLY A 421 -24.65 -32.25 4.42
N GLN A 422 -24.08 -33.29 5.05
CA GLN A 422 -24.22 -33.52 6.49
C GLN A 422 -23.57 -32.39 7.31
N LEU A 423 -22.37 -31.98 6.90
CA LEU A 423 -21.66 -30.84 7.48
C LEU A 423 -22.45 -29.52 7.33
N MET A 424 -23.09 -29.30 6.18
CA MET A 424 -23.98 -28.13 5.99
C MET A 424 -25.23 -28.19 6.87
N ARG A 425 -25.83 -29.36 7.10
CA ARG A 425 -27.02 -29.52 7.97
C ARG A 425 -26.68 -29.16 9.43
N ALA A 426 -25.57 -29.68 9.96
CA ALA A 426 -25.12 -29.38 11.32
C ALA A 426 -24.80 -27.88 11.53
N HIS A 427 -24.11 -27.25 10.57
CA HIS A 427 -23.77 -25.82 10.66
C HIS A 427 -24.99 -24.89 10.65
N ARG A 428 -26.09 -25.25 9.97
CA ARG A 428 -27.34 -24.45 10.01
C ARG A 428 -27.94 -24.42 11.42
N LYS A 429 -27.97 -25.56 12.12
CA LYS A 429 -28.51 -25.66 13.48
C LYS A 429 -27.74 -24.78 14.47
N ARG A 430 -26.41 -24.74 14.39
CA ARG A 430 -25.55 -23.90 15.25
C ARG A 430 -25.59 -22.40 14.90
N ALA A 431 -25.93 -22.03 13.66
CA ALA A 431 -26.01 -20.63 13.24
C ALA A 431 -27.33 -19.92 13.62
N ALA A 432 -28.32 -20.67 14.12
CA ALA A 432 -29.57 -20.13 14.65
C ALA A 432 -29.48 -19.73 16.14
N ASP A 433 -28.39 -20.07 16.82
CA ASP A 433 -28.18 -19.81 18.25
C ASP A 433 -28.16 -18.30 18.59
N GLU A 434 -28.95 -17.89 19.58
CA GLU A 434 -29.12 -16.49 19.95
C GLU A 434 -27.94 -15.92 20.75
N GLY A 435 -27.24 -16.75 21.56
CA GLY A 435 -26.02 -16.33 22.26
C GLY A 435 -24.91 -15.94 21.29
N PHE A 436 -24.65 -16.81 20.31
CA PHE A 436 -23.77 -16.54 19.18
C PHE A 436 -24.24 -15.33 18.34
N GLN A 437 -25.55 -15.11 18.24
CA GLN A 437 -26.09 -13.90 17.60
C GLN A 437 -25.71 -12.62 18.37
N VAL A 438 -25.76 -12.60 19.70
CA VAL A 438 -25.41 -11.41 20.52
C VAL A 438 -23.91 -11.13 20.46
N THR A 439 -23.05 -12.06 20.89
CA THR A 439 -21.61 -11.80 21.09
C THR A 439 -20.90 -11.28 19.84
N TYR A 440 -21.19 -11.84 18.66
CA TYR A 440 -20.60 -11.37 17.41
C TYR A 440 -21.03 -9.92 17.06
N ARG A 441 -22.23 -9.48 17.48
CA ARG A 441 -22.75 -8.13 17.19
C ARG A 441 -21.91 -7.05 17.92
N GLN A 442 -21.34 -7.41 19.06
CA GLN A 442 -20.66 -6.52 20.01
C GLN A 442 -19.16 -6.31 19.70
N HIS A 443 -18.44 -7.34 19.23
CA HIS A 443 -16.97 -7.33 19.21
C HIS A 443 -16.29 -7.29 17.82
N ARG A 444 -17.05 -7.12 16.74
CA ARG A 444 -16.57 -7.29 15.34
C ARG A 444 -15.34 -6.42 14.97
N PRO A 445 -14.18 -7.02 14.63
CA PRO A 445 -12.93 -6.31 14.29
C PRO A 445 -12.97 -5.37 13.08
N MET A 446 -12.03 -4.42 12.97
CA MET A 446 -12.04 -3.41 11.90
C MET A 446 -11.53 -3.92 10.57
N VAL A 447 -10.44 -4.67 10.56
CA VAL A 447 -9.91 -5.21 9.30
C VAL A 447 -10.93 -6.19 8.71
N GLU A 448 -11.52 -7.04 9.56
CA GLU A 448 -12.66 -7.88 9.19
C GLU A 448 -13.85 -7.06 8.68
N ARG A 449 -14.24 -5.98 9.37
CA ARG A 449 -15.33 -5.07 8.95
C ARG A 449 -15.05 -4.42 7.60
N SER A 450 -13.89 -3.83 7.38
CA SER A 450 -13.48 -3.22 6.12
C SER A 450 -13.58 -4.21 4.95
N ILE A 451 -13.04 -5.42 5.14
CA ILE A 451 -13.14 -6.55 4.19
C ILE A 451 -14.61 -7.01 4.00
N ALA A 452 -15.40 -7.01 5.07
CA ALA A 452 -16.79 -7.44 5.06
C ALA A 452 -17.80 -6.40 4.56
N TRP A 453 -17.36 -5.15 4.37
CA TRP A 453 -18.08 -4.12 3.64
C TRP A 453 -17.60 -4.05 2.18
N LEU A 454 -16.30 -4.31 1.91
CA LEU A 454 -15.74 -4.57 0.57
C LEU A 454 -16.32 -5.84 -0.07
N THR A 455 -17.22 -6.52 0.64
CA THR A 455 -17.98 -7.68 0.18
C THR A 455 -19.46 -7.50 0.56
N ARG A 456 -20.39 -7.80 -0.36
CA ARG A 456 -21.72 -7.15 -0.39
C ARG A 456 -22.58 -7.29 0.89
N GLY A 457 -23.07 -6.16 1.39
CA GLY A 457 -24.28 -6.07 2.24
C GLY A 457 -24.07 -6.18 3.75
N ALA A 458 -22.93 -5.74 4.28
CA ALA A 458 -22.59 -5.67 5.71
C ALA A 458 -22.67 -6.98 6.53
N ARG A 459 -23.06 -8.11 5.89
CA ARG A 459 -23.22 -9.42 6.53
C ARG A 459 -21.96 -9.80 7.32
N ARG A 460 -22.22 -10.44 8.47
CA ARG A 460 -21.21 -11.06 9.34
C ARG A 460 -20.25 -11.93 8.52
N VAL A 461 -18.95 -11.86 8.81
CA VAL A 461 -18.00 -12.89 8.38
C VAL A 461 -17.99 -13.93 9.47
N PRO A 462 -18.51 -15.15 9.24
CA PRO A 462 -18.29 -16.23 10.19
C PRO A 462 -16.83 -16.64 10.04
N TYR A 463 -16.03 -16.58 11.10
CA TYR A 463 -14.68 -17.16 11.08
C TYR A 463 -14.80 -18.67 10.86
N ARG A 464 -14.37 -19.14 9.68
CA ARG A 464 -14.56 -20.53 9.22
C ARG A 464 -13.28 -21.37 9.25
N GLY A 465 -12.23 -20.86 9.90
CA GLY A 465 -10.86 -21.29 9.66
C GLY A 465 -10.28 -20.66 8.39
N VAL A 466 -8.95 -20.56 8.34
CA VAL A 466 -8.18 -19.80 7.33
C VAL A 466 -8.65 -20.07 5.89
N GLU A 467 -8.59 -21.33 5.47
CA GLU A 467 -8.85 -21.78 4.09
C GLU A 467 -10.29 -21.52 3.60
N LYS A 468 -11.25 -21.47 4.53
CA LYS A 468 -12.69 -21.24 4.25
C LYS A 468 -13.08 -19.76 4.41
N ASN A 469 -12.27 -18.96 5.09
CA ASN A 469 -12.30 -17.51 5.01
C ASN A 469 -11.70 -17.01 3.68
N ASN A 470 -10.56 -17.58 3.27
CA ASN A 470 -9.88 -17.33 2.00
C ASN A 470 -10.88 -17.40 0.82
N ASN A 471 -11.44 -18.58 0.56
CA ASN A 471 -12.43 -18.79 -0.51
C ASN A 471 -13.70 -17.93 -0.40
N TRP A 472 -14.10 -17.49 0.82
CA TRP A 472 -15.28 -16.64 1.02
C TRP A 472 -15.06 -15.18 0.63
N LEU A 473 -13.86 -14.62 0.90
CA LEU A 473 -13.52 -13.24 0.52
C LEU A 473 -13.67 -13.06 -0.99
N HIS A 474 -13.05 -14.00 -1.70
CA HIS A 474 -12.88 -13.98 -3.14
C HIS A 474 -14.20 -13.83 -3.89
N HIS A 475 -15.09 -14.82 -3.84
CA HIS A 475 -16.32 -14.83 -4.65
C HIS A 475 -17.21 -13.58 -4.51
N ARG A 476 -17.05 -12.78 -3.44
CA ARG A 476 -17.83 -11.56 -3.22
C ARG A 476 -17.28 -10.28 -3.86
N VAL A 477 -15.98 -10.17 -4.14
CA VAL A 477 -15.39 -8.88 -4.57
C VAL A 477 -15.78 -8.50 -6.02
N ALA A 478 -15.85 -9.45 -6.97
CA ALA A 478 -16.32 -9.12 -8.33
C ALA A 478 -17.84 -8.90 -8.38
N GLY A 479 -18.58 -9.57 -7.49
CA GLY A 479 -20.03 -9.41 -7.36
C GLY A 479 -20.45 -8.00 -6.93
N LEU A 480 -19.53 -7.22 -6.32
CA LEU A 480 -19.75 -5.79 -6.05
C LEU A 480 -19.49 -4.92 -7.27
N ASN A 481 -18.30 -5.03 -7.88
CA ASN A 481 -17.92 -4.19 -9.02
C ASN A 481 -18.88 -4.34 -10.21
N LEU A 482 -19.23 -5.57 -10.59
CA LEU A 482 -20.11 -5.81 -11.74
C LEU A 482 -21.57 -5.36 -11.47
N ARG A 483 -22.09 -5.68 -10.28
CA ARG A 483 -23.52 -5.44 -9.97
C ARG A 483 -23.84 -3.97 -9.68
N ARG A 484 -22.85 -3.15 -9.30
CA ARG A 484 -23.05 -1.69 -9.15
C ARG A 484 -22.99 -0.96 -10.48
N LEU A 485 -22.19 -1.44 -11.44
CA LEU A 485 -22.16 -0.87 -12.79
C LEU A 485 -23.46 -1.15 -13.55
N LEU A 486 -23.93 -2.40 -13.57
CA LEU A 486 -25.20 -2.76 -14.22
C LEU A 486 -26.41 -2.01 -13.61
N ALA A 487 -26.41 -1.77 -12.30
CA ALA A 487 -27.46 -0.99 -11.62
C ALA A 487 -27.38 0.53 -11.86
N LEU A 488 -26.33 1.01 -12.53
CA LEU A 488 -26.17 2.40 -12.98
C LEU A 488 -26.35 2.51 -14.51
N GLY A 489 -27.07 1.57 -15.12
CA GLY A 489 -27.39 1.61 -16.55
C GLY A 489 -26.23 1.25 -17.48
N LEU A 490 -25.25 0.44 -17.03
CA LEU A 490 -24.12 0.05 -17.88
C LEU A 490 -24.60 -0.87 -19.03
N THR A 491 -24.70 -0.28 -20.21
CA THR A 491 -25.04 -0.88 -21.50
C THR A 491 -23.82 -0.81 -22.46
N ILE A 492 -24.01 -1.23 -23.71
CA ILE A 492 -23.02 -1.12 -24.79
C ILE A 492 -23.70 -0.47 -26.00
N GLU A 493 -23.15 0.64 -26.48
CA GLU A 493 -23.49 1.30 -27.75
C GLU A 493 -22.20 1.48 -28.55
N ASP A 494 -22.22 1.21 -29.86
CA ASP A 494 -21.08 1.31 -30.79
C ASP A 494 -19.76 0.69 -30.28
N GLY A 495 -19.87 -0.42 -29.53
CA GLY A 495 -18.75 -1.12 -28.92
C GLY A 495 -18.13 -0.44 -27.68
N ALA A 496 -18.62 0.75 -27.31
CA ALA A 496 -18.24 1.47 -26.11
C ALA A 496 -19.09 1.08 -24.88
N TRP A 497 -18.49 1.15 -23.70
CA TRP A 497 -19.19 0.92 -22.43
C TRP A 497 -19.89 2.21 -21.98
N VAL A 498 -21.20 2.29 -22.22
CA VAL A 498 -22.01 3.48 -21.91
C VAL A 498 -22.81 3.23 -20.64
N LEU A 499 -22.80 4.21 -19.73
CA LEU A 499 -23.73 4.27 -18.59
C LEU A 499 -24.86 5.21 -18.99
N ALA A 500 -26.08 4.68 -19.10
CA ALA A 500 -27.30 5.47 -19.30
C ALA A 500 -27.47 6.60 -18.24
#